data_AF-A0A973RTM8-F1
#
_entry.id   AF-A0A973RTM8-F1
#
_cell.length_a   1.000
_cell.length_b   1.000
_cell.length_c   1.000
_cell.angle_alpha   90.00
_cell.angle_beta   90.00
_cell.angle_gamma   90.00
#
_symmetry.space_group_name_H-M   'P 1'
#
loop_
_entity.id
_entity.type
_entity.pdbx_description
1 polymer ?
#
loop_
_entity_poly.entity_id
_entity_poly.type
_entity_poly.pdbx_seq_one_letter_code
_entity_poly.pdbx_strand_id
1 'polypeptide(L)' 'MVSKIRVLLGMLVLLALAIGAIALLAAMKANAAWFTIVPLGILFTGSTIARSSGWFNKKAGG' A
#
# COMPACT_ATOMS: atom_id res chain seq x y z
N MET A 1 -10.74 -8.26 -18.78
CA MET A 1 -9.28 -8.05 -18.60
C MET A 1 -9.05 -6.89 -17.63
N VAL A 2 -8.15 -7.02 -16.64
CA VAL A 2 -7.81 -5.88 -15.77
C VAL A 2 -6.96 -4.93 -16.61
N SER A 3 -7.40 -3.68 -16.76
CA SER A 3 -6.69 -2.68 -17.55
C SER A 3 -5.31 -2.44 -16.93
N LYS A 4 -4.27 -2.54 -17.76
CA LYS A 4 -2.86 -2.34 -17.37
C LYS A 4 -2.65 -1.00 -16.64
N ILE A 5 -3.46 0.00 -17.01
CA ILE A 5 -3.49 1.35 -16.41
C ILE A 5 -4.00 1.32 -14.96
N ARG A 6 -5.03 0.52 -14.65
CA ARG A 6 -5.57 0.42 -13.28
C ARG A 6 -4.58 -0.26 -12.33
N VAL A 7 -3.79 -1.21 -12.85
CA VAL A 7 -2.71 -1.84 -12.07
C VAL A 7 -1.58 -0.85 -11.83
N LEU A 8 -1.16 -0.12 -12.86
CA LEU A 8 -0.16 0.94 -12.75
C LEU A 8 -0.54 2.00 -11.71
N LEU A 9 -1.81 2.45 -11.73
CA LEU A 9 -2.32 3.40 -10.74
C LEU A 9 -2.34 2.80 -9.33
N GLY A 10 -2.79 1.55 -9.16
CA GLY A 10 -2.73 0.87 -7.87
C GLY A 10 -1.30 0.73 -7.32
N MET A 11 -0.34 0.38 -8.17
CA MET A 11 1.07 0.31 -7.81
C MET A 11 1.65 1.68 -7.47
N LEU A 12 1.29 2.73 -8.21
CA LEU A 12 1.72 4.11 -7.93
C LEU A 12 1.19 4.61 -6.58
N VAL A 13 -0.07 4.34 -6.26
CA VAL A 13 -0.64 4.72 -4.96
C VAL A 13 0.05 3.97 -3.83
N LEU A 14 0.30 2.66 -3.98
CA LEU A 14 1.06 1.88 -3.00
C LEU A 14 2.49 2.41 -2.82
N LEU A 15 3.14 2.79 -3.92
CA LEU A 15 4.49 3.37 -3.90
C LEU A 15 4.50 4.71 -3.15
N ALA A 16 3.56 5.60 -3.47
CA ALA A 16 3.42 6.89 -2.80
C ALA A 16 3.12 6.73 -1.30
N LEU A 17 2.28 5.75 -0.94
CA LEU A 17 1.95 5.42 0.44
C LEU A 17 3.20 4.93 1.21
N ALA A 18 4.02 4.08 0.58
CA ALA A 18 5.26 3.59 1.18
C ALA A 18 6.29 4.71 1.37
N ILE A 19 6.45 5.60 0.40
CA ILE A 19 7.36 6.75 0.52
C ILE A 19 6.86 7.73 1.59
N GLY A 20 5.55 8.03 1.61
CA GLY A 20 4.93 8.89 2.62
C GLY A 20 5.09 8.33 4.04
N ALA A 21 4.97 7.02 4.21
CA ALA A 21 5.23 6.35 5.48
C ALA A 21 6.65 6.55 5.97
N ILE A 22 7.64 6.35 5.11
CA ILE A 22 9.06 6.50 5.44
C ILE A 22 9.37 7.97 5.76
N ALA A 23 8.83 8.90 4.99
CA ALA A 23 8.99 10.34 5.23
C ALA A 23 8.37 10.78 6.57
N LEU A 24 7.16 10.30 6.89
CA LEU A 24 6.49 10.59 8.16
C LEU A 24 7.31 10.04 9.33
N LEU A 25 7.87 8.84 9.18
CA LEU A 25 8.67 8.21 10.22
C LEU A 25 10.01 8.92 10.46
N ALA A 26 10.64 9.40 9.38
CA ALA A 26 11.81 10.27 9.45
C ALA A 26 11.48 11.61 10.14
N ALA A 27 10.32 12.20 9.83
CA ALA A 27 9.87 13.44 10.46
C ALA A 27 9.58 13.28 11.97
N MET A 28 9.11 12.11 12.40
CA MET A 28 8.87 11.80 13.81
C MET A 28 10.13 11.45 14.60
N LYS A 29 11.31 11.44 13.95
CA LYS A 29 12.61 11.07 14.56
C LYS A 29 12.54 9.71 15.27
N ALA A 30 11.77 8.79 14.68
CA ALA A 30 11.50 7.50 15.28
C ALA A 30 12.76 6.62 15.28
N ASN A 31 12.89 5.77 16.30
CA ASN A 31 13.98 4.81 16.39
C ASN A 31 14.01 3.90 15.16
N ALA A 32 15.21 3.46 14.73
CA ALA A 32 15.42 2.70 13.49
C ALA A 32 14.53 1.45 13.34
N ALA A 33 14.14 0.85 14.47
CA ALA A 33 13.20 -0.28 14.52
C ALA A 33 11.82 0.01 13.92
N TRP A 34 11.35 1.26 13.99
CA TRP A 34 10.05 1.64 13.43
C TRP A 34 10.08 1.69 11.90
N PHE A 35 11.24 1.90 11.26
CA PHE A 35 11.37 1.90 9.80
C PHE A 35 11.13 0.52 9.19
N THR A 36 11.16 -0.54 9.99
CA THR A 36 10.80 -1.90 9.57
C THR A 36 9.33 -2.21 9.90
N ILE A 37 8.86 -1.80 11.08
CA ILE A 37 7.50 -2.09 11.56
C ILE A 37 6.43 -1.30 10.80
N VAL A 38 6.66 -0.01 10.55
CA VAL A 38 5.65 0.87 9.94
C VAL A 38 5.36 0.52 8.49
N PRO A 39 6.35 0.27 7.61
CA PRO A 39 6.06 -0.17 6.25
C PRO A 39 5.30 -1.51 6.22
N LEU A 40 5.63 -2.45 7.11
CA LEU A 40 4.90 -3.71 7.24
C LEU A 40 3.45 -3.49 7.69
N GLY A 41 3.22 -2.65 8.70
CA GLY A 41 1.88 -2.31 9.16
C GLY A 41 1.04 -1.60 8.10
N ILE A 42 1.66 -0.75 7.30
CA ILE A 42 1.00 -0.02 6.20
C ILE A 42 0.71 -0.95 5.02
N LEU A 43 1.59 -1.87 4.69
CA LEU A 43 1.32 -2.91 3.69
C LEU A 43 0.19 -3.84 4.16
N PHE A 44 0.17 -4.24 5.43
CA PHE A 44 -0.88 -5.09 5.99
C PHE A 44 -2.23 -4.39 6.03
N THR A 45 -2.26 -3.15 6.50
CA THR A 45 -3.49 -2.34 6.56
C THR A 45 -3.97 -1.95 5.17
N GLY A 46 -3.06 -1.47 4.32
CA GLY A 46 -3.34 -1.10 2.93
C GLY A 46 -3.81 -2.28 2.09
N SER A 47 -3.22 -3.48 2.26
CA SER A 47 -3.69 -4.69 1.59
C SER A 47 -5.04 -5.18 2.11
N THR A 48 -5.29 -5.08 3.41
CA THR A 48 -6.60 -5.40 4.02
C THR A 48 -7.69 -4.47 3.49
N ILE A 49 -7.43 -3.17 3.44
CA ILE A 49 -8.37 -2.17 2.90
C ILE A 49 -8.58 -2.39 1.40
N ALA A 50 -7.52 -2.56 0.62
CA ALA A 50 -7.61 -2.84 -0.81
C ALA A 50 -8.36 -4.16 -1.10
N ARG A 51 -8.24 -5.16 -0.23
CA ARG A 51 -9.01 -6.41 -0.31
C ARG A 51 -10.49 -6.18 0.00
N SER A 52 -10.81 -5.42 1.05
CA SER A 52 -12.19 -5.09 1.43
C SER A 52 -12.91 -4.22 0.39
N SER A 53 -12.18 -3.30 -0.25
CA SER A 53 -12.68 -2.42 -1.33
C SER A 53 -12.89 -3.18 -2.64
N GLY A 54 -12.65 -4.50 -2.66
CA GLY A 54 -12.81 -5.33 -3.86
C GLY A 54 -11.72 -5.09 -4.91
N TRP A 55 -10.66 -4.34 -4.59
CA TRP A 55 -9.57 -4.02 -5.53
C TRP A 55 -8.78 -5.26 -5.94
N PHE A 56 -8.63 -6.22 -5.02
CA PHE A 56 -8.09 -7.56 -5.31
C PHE A 56 -9.15 -8.55 -5.81
N ASN A 57 -10.43 -8.24 -5.60
CA ASN A 57 -11.54 -9.08 -6.04
C ASN A 57 -11.94 -8.67 -7.46
N LYS A 58 -11.04 -8.92 -8.41
CA LYS A 58 -11.45 -9.04 -9.81
C LYS A 58 -12.44 -10.19 -9.86
N LYS A 59 -13.65 -9.98 -10.37
CA LYS A 59 -14.52 -11.08 -10.81
C LYS A 59 -13.66 -12.07 -11.61
N ALA A 60 -13.39 -13.22 -11.01
CA ALA A 60 -13.28 -14.46 -11.75
C ALA A 60 -14.72 -14.82 -12.12
N GLY A 61 -15.15 -14.42 -13.32
CA GLY A 61 -16.47 -14.76 -13.83
C GLY A 61 -16.96 -13.82 -14.92
N GLY A 62 -16.94 -14.34 -16.16
CA GLY A 62 -17.66 -13.82 -17.33
C GLY A 62 -16.96 -12.71 -18.08
#